data_AF-A0A950ZCZ6-F1
#
_entry.id   AF-A0A950ZCZ6-F1
#
_cell.length_a   1.000
_cell.length_b   1.000
_cell.length_c   1.000
_cell.angle_alpha   90.00
_cell.angle_beta   90.00
_cell.angle_gamma   90.00
#
_symmetry.space_group_name_H-M   'P 1'
#
loop_
_entity.id
_entity.type
_entity.pdbx_description
1 polymer ?
#
loop_
_entity_poly.entity_id
_entity_poly.type
_entity_poly.pdbx_seq_one_letter_code
_entity_poly.pdbx_strand_id
1 'polypeptide(L)' 'MDKKDRYFSGLVCRECGRSYPSGAIHVCEYDFGPLEVAYDYEKIARALSREILAKRPETMWRFKELLPVAGEPTV' A
#
# COMPACT_ATOMS: atom_id res chain seq x y z
N MET A 1 -16.08 1.08 0.76
CA MET A 1 -14.77 0.80 1.37
C MET A 1 -14.23 2.08 2.01
N ASP A 2 -14.25 2.18 3.33
CA ASP A 2 -13.69 3.34 4.02
C ASP A 2 -12.16 3.40 3.81
N LYS A 3 -11.60 4.62 3.74
CA LYS A 3 -10.13 4.85 3.78
C LYS A 3 -9.45 4.18 4.99
N LYS A 4 -10.22 3.69 5.97
CA LYS A 4 -9.77 2.99 7.17
C LYS A 4 -9.19 1.61 6.91
N ASP A 5 -9.50 0.94 5.80
CA ASP A 5 -9.08 -0.46 5.56
C ASP A 5 -7.87 -0.59 4.61
N ARG A 6 -7.19 0.50 4.29
CA ARG A 6 -5.91 0.46 3.56
C ARG A 6 -4.74 0.55 4.52
N TYR A 7 -3.73 -0.29 4.27
CA TYR A 7 -2.44 -0.24 4.98
C TYR A 7 -1.41 0.62 4.25
N PHE A 8 -1.65 0.92 2.97
CA PHE A 8 -0.87 1.86 2.19
C PHE A 8 -1.08 3.29 2.69
N SER A 9 0.00 3.96 3.09
CA SER A 9 -0.01 5.32 3.65
C SER A 9 0.44 6.40 2.65
N GLY A 10 1.09 6.03 1.55
CA GLY A 10 1.60 6.95 0.55
C GLY A 10 2.88 6.46 -0.08
N LEU A 11 3.66 7.37 -0.66
CA LEU A 11 4.94 7.07 -1.26
C LEU A 11 6.08 7.68 -0.43
N VAL A 12 7.27 7.08 -0.49
CA VAL A 12 8.48 7.57 0.18
C VAL A 12 9.67 7.49 -0.76
N CYS A 13 10.48 8.55 -0.85
CA CYS A 13 11.73 8.46 -1.59
C CYS A 13 12.68 7.52 -0.86
N ARG A 14 13.23 6.55 -1.59
CA ARG A 14 14.22 5.61 -1.05
C ARG A 14 15.50 6.29 -0.59
N GLU A 15 15.90 7.36 -1.27
CA GLU A 15 17.19 8.03 -1.03
C GLU A 15 17.10 9.09 0.07
N CYS A 16 16.19 10.07 -0.05
CA CYS A 16 16.04 11.12 0.96
C CYS A 16 14.97 10.88 2.04
N GLY A 17 14.16 9.82 1.92
CA GLY A 17 13.11 9.50 2.91
C GLY A 17 11.89 10.44 2.89
N ARG A 18 11.80 11.34 1.91
CA ARG A 18 10.71 12.33 1.83
C ARG A 18 9.39 11.66 1.48
N SER A 19 8.32 12.01 2.19
CA SER A 19 6.98 11.43 1.99
C SER A 19 6.19 12.18 0.91
N TYR A 20 5.40 11.42 0.16
CA TYR A 20 4.58 11.87 -0.95
C TYR A 20 3.16 11.30 -0.84
N PRO A 21 2.14 12.01 -1.31
CA PRO A 21 0.79 11.46 -1.40
C PRO A 21 0.74 10.30 -2.40
N SER A 22 -0.27 9.45 -2.26
CA SER A 22 -0.56 8.42 -3.26
C SER A 22 -0.83 9.04 -4.63
N GLY A 23 -0.09 8.61 -5.65
CA GLY A 23 -0.29 9.07 -7.02
C GLY A 23 0.51 8.23 -8.01
N ALA A 24 0.26 8.44 -9.30
CA ALA A 24 1.00 7.81 -10.39
C ALA A 24 2.35 8.52 -10.62
N ILE A 25 3.14 8.64 -9.56
CA ILE A 25 4.48 9.25 -9.54
C ILE A 25 5.49 8.20 -9.08
N HIS A 26 6.70 8.25 -9.62
CA HIS A 26 7.74 7.26 -9.36
C HIS A 26 9.12 7.87 -9.13
N VAL A 27 9.25 9.20 -9.26
CA VAL A 27 10.52 9.94 -9.12
C VAL A 27 10.34 11.06 -8.11
N CYS A 28 11.30 11.19 -7.21
CA CYS A 28 11.40 12.31 -6.28
C CYS A 28 11.88 13.58 -6.99
N GLU A 29 11.20 14.70 -6.76
CA GLU A 29 11.52 15.99 -7.38
C GLU A 29 12.82 16.64 -6.85
N TYR A 30 13.39 16.13 -5.75
CA TYR A 30 14.54 16.74 -5.07
C TYR A 30 15.88 16.06 -5.39
N ASP A 31 15.89 14.74 -5.46
CA ASP A 31 17.10 13.92 -5.62
C ASP A 31 17.00 12.96 -6.82
N PHE A 32 15.89 12.99 -7.55
CA PHE A 32 15.59 12.07 -8.66
C PHE A 32 15.63 10.58 -8.26
N GLY A 33 15.55 10.30 -6.95
CA GLY A 33 15.48 8.95 -6.41
C GLY A 33 14.13 8.28 -6.68
N PRO A 34 14.09 6.94 -6.67
CA PRO A 34 12.85 6.21 -6.85
C PRO A 34 11.92 6.39 -5.64
N LEU A 35 10.63 6.59 -5.93
CA LEU A 35 9.58 6.57 -4.92
C LEU A 35 9.09 5.14 -4.71
N GLU A 36 9.09 4.70 -3.45
CA GLU A 36 8.61 3.39 -3.03
C GLU A 36 7.31 3.51 -2.23
N VAL A 37 6.60 2.38 -2.10
CA VAL A 37 5.31 2.31 -1.41
C VAL A 37 5.53 2.28 0.10
N ALA A 38 4.91 3.21 0.83
CA ALA A 38 4.92 3.24 2.28
C ALA A 38 3.70 2.49 2.86
N TYR A 39 3.97 1.59 3.82
CA TYR A 39 2.97 0.79 4.51
C TYR A 39 3.02 1.00 6.02
N ASP A 40 1.87 0.92 6.67
CA ASP A 40 1.76 0.81 8.13
C ASP A 40 1.90 -0.66 8.56
N TYR A 41 3.16 -1.09 8.77
CA TYR A 41 3.48 -2.46 9.16
C TYR A 41 2.94 -2.85 10.54
N GLU A 42 2.83 -1.90 11.47
CA GLU A 42 2.24 -2.15 12.79
C GLU A 42 0.76 -2.54 12.67
N LYS A 43 0.02 -1.81 11.84
CA LYS A 43 -1.39 -2.09 11.58
C LYS A 43 -1.57 -3.38 10.77
N ILE A 44 -0.68 -3.66 9.81
CA ILE A 44 -0.68 -4.93 9.05
C ILE A 44 -0.48 -6.10 10.01
N ALA A 45 0.55 -6.06 10.86
CA ALA A 45 0.91 -7.15 11.75
C ALA A 45 -0.21 -7.51 12.75
N ARG A 46 -1.03 -6.52 13.14
CA ARG A 46 -2.16 -6.73 14.06
C ARG A 46 -3.42 -7.27 13.38
N ALA A 47 -3.59 -7.01 12.09
CA ALA A 47 -4.86 -7.25 11.40
C ALA A 47 -4.81 -8.35 10.32
N LEU A 48 -3.62 -8.66 9.79
CA LEU A 48 -3.42 -9.66 8.77
C LEU A 48 -2.55 -10.80 9.29
N SER A 49 -3.02 -12.03 9.07
CA SER A 49 -2.27 -13.26 9.33
C SER A 49 -2.40 -14.22 8.16
N ARG A 50 -1.49 -15.19 8.06
CA ARG A 50 -1.54 -16.21 7.01
C ARG A 50 -2.83 -17.03 7.06
N GLU A 51 -3.33 -17.29 8.27
CA GLU A 51 -4.57 -18.06 8.52
C GLU A 51 -5.81 -17.28 8.05
N ILE A 52 -5.84 -15.97 8.25
CA ILE A 52 -6.92 -15.11 7.74
C ILE A 52 -6.90 -15.10 6.21
N LEU A 53 -5.72 -14.94 5.62
CA LEU A 53 -5.55 -14.88 4.16
C LEU A 53 -5.88 -16.21 3.49
N ALA A 54 -5.56 -17.35 4.12
CA ALA A 54 -5.86 -18.68 3.62
C ALA A 54 -7.37 -18.99 3.57
N LYS A 55 -8.20 -18.32 4.39
CA LYS A 55 -9.66 -18.47 4.38
C LYS A 55 -10.35 -17.69 3.25
N ARG A 56 -9.59 -16.85 2.53
CA ARG A 56 -10.12 -16.02 1.44
C ARG A 56 -9.98 -16.76 0.10
N PRO A 57 -10.77 -16.40 -0.93
CA PRO A 57 -10.60 -16.95 -2.27
C PRO A 57 -9.17 -16.79 -2.79
N GLU A 58 -8.65 -17.78 -3.51
CA GLU A 58 -7.30 -17.77 -4.09
C GLU A 58 -7.20 -16.84 -5.30
N THR A 59 -7.34 -15.55 -5.05
CA THR A 59 -7.24 -14.48 -6.04
C THR A 59 -6.33 -13.37 -5.51
N MET A 60 -5.83 -12.50 -6.39
CA MET A 60 -5.06 -11.32 -5.97
C MET A 60 -5.83 -10.43 -4.97
N TRP A 61 -7.16 -10.40 -5.06
CA TRP A 61 -8.04 -9.61 -4.21
C TRP A 61 -8.07 -10.07 -2.75
N ARG A 62 -7.52 -11.24 -2.43
CA ARG A 62 -7.31 -11.64 -1.03
C ARG A 62 -6.37 -10.71 -0.27
N PHE A 63 -5.59 -9.89 -0.97
CA PHE A 63 -4.68 -8.89 -0.38
C PHE A 63 -5.16 -7.44 -0.61
N LYS A 64 -6.45 -7.23 -0.87
CA LYS A 64 -6.99 -5.92 -1.29
C LYS A 64 -6.58 -4.74 -0.40
N GLU A 65 -6.39 -4.96 0.90
CA GLU A 65 -6.02 -3.91 1.86
C GLU A 65 -4.56 -3.44 1.70
N LEU A 66 -3.71 -4.32 1.15
CA LEU A 66 -2.29 -4.07 0.87
C LEU A 66 -2.08 -3.46 -0.53
N LEU A 67 -3.07 -3.51 -1.42
CA LEU A 67 -2.87 -3.02 -2.78
C LEU A 67 -2.96 -1.49 -2.83
N PRO A 68 -2.01 -0.79 -3.47
CA PRO A 68 -1.99 0.67 -3.61
C PRO A 68 -2.93 1.14 -4.73
N VAL A 69 -4.18 0.67 -4.73
CA VAL A 69 -5.22 1.07 -5.70
C VAL A 69 -6.16 2.09 -5.09
N ALA A 70 -6.78 2.94 -5.90
CA ALA A 70 -7.87 3.82 -5.45
C ALA A 70 -9.23 3.15 -5.73
N GLY A 71 -10.15 3.18 -4.76
CA GLY A 71 -11.51 2.62 -4.92
C GLY A 71 -11.63 1.09 -4.83
N GLU A 72 -12.83 0.60 -5.12
CA GLU A 72 -13.08 -0.85 -5.31
C GLU A 72 -12.44 -1.29 -6.63
N PRO A 73 -11.81 -2.46 -6.68
CA PRO A 73 -11.35 -3.00 -7.94
C PRO A 73 -12.53 -3.32 -8.86
N THR A 74 -12.50 -2.75 -10.05
CA THR A 74 -13.49 -2.98 -11.12
C THR A 74 -12.84 -3.85 -12.20
N VAL A 75 -13.16 -5.14 -12.23
CA VAL A 75 -12.93 -6.04 -13.37
C VAL A 75 -14.27 -6.66 -13.73
#